data_AF-A0A2G8JJH8-F1
#
_entry.id   AF-A0A2G8JJH8-F1
#
_cell.length_a   1.000
_cell.length_b   1.000
_cell.length_c   1.000
_cell.angle_alpha   90.00
_cell.angle_beta   90.00
_cell.angle_gamma   90.00
#
_symmetry.space_group_name_H-M   'P 1'
#
loop_
_entity.id
_entity.type
_entity.pdbx_description
1 polymer ?
#
loop_
_entity_poly.entity_id
_entity_poly.type
_entity_poly.pdbx_seq_one_letter_code
_entity_poly.pdbx_strand_id
1 'polypeptide(L)'
;MSIVSDTFCNAFRFISSPYRYEALIPGNTELVVEYREKLYCFEDLNKLHKFMRLPEKYYNLKLPHKLPHRKDPLMVTSLPMLGYMEQTLSTAITKAMTAAGLFKPKFPFLSVSRSALIYVAFHLKAYNPKSSDYVRKKYKRKLQQFEEHCELIAYLGNNMSQRYREPGERPIDFDHKMVTFLNLEGIEPTPTWVA
;
A
#
# COMPACT_ATOMS: atom_id res chain seq x y z
N MET A 1 -15.55 22.64 -37.97
CA MET A 1 -16.06 21.67 -38.96
C MET A 1 -15.27 20.38 -38.77
N SER A 2 -15.98 19.30 -38.42
CA SER A 2 -15.53 17.89 -38.42
C SER A 2 -14.33 17.58 -37.50
N ILE A 3 -14.53 17.35 -36.20
CA ILE A 3 -14.76 15.99 -35.64
C ILE A 3 -14.48 14.89 -36.67
N VAL A 4 -13.25 14.36 -36.64
CA VAL A 4 -12.94 13.00 -37.04
C VAL A 4 -12.24 12.39 -35.82
N SER A 5 -13.01 12.05 -34.77
CA SER A 5 -13.46 10.68 -34.52
C SER A 5 -12.30 9.69 -34.58
N ASP A 6 -11.78 9.30 -33.41
CA ASP A 6 -11.16 8.01 -33.11
C ASP A 6 -10.60 7.26 -34.33
N THR A 7 -9.70 7.89 -35.07
CA THR A 7 -9.20 7.33 -36.32
C THR A 7 -8.07 6.40 -35.95
N PHE A 8 -8.47 5.16 -35.65
CA PHE A 8 -7.66 3.97 -35.57
C PHE A 8 -6.34 4.14 -36.36
N CYS A 9 -5.21 4.48 -35.70
CA CYS A 9 -3.92 4.08 -36.23
C CYS A 9 -3.90 2.55 -36.16
N ASN A 10 -4.33 1.89 -37.24
CA ASN A 10 -4.36 0.44 -37.40
C ASN A 10 -2.96 -0.15 -37.59
N ALA A 11 -1.95 0.42 -36.95
CA ALA A 11 -0.57 0.02 -37.16
C ALA A 11 0.17 -0.17 -35.85
N PHE A 12 0.01 -1.37 -35.30
CA PHE A 12 0.96 -1.94 -34.37
C PHE A 12 1.87 -2.84 -35.17
N ARG A 13 3.08 -2.40 -35.58
CA ARG A 13 4.14 -3.39 -35.83
C ARG A 13 5.53 -2.82 -35.96
N PHE A 14 6.38 -3.21 -35.03
CA PHE A 14 7.71 -3.66 -35.40
C PHE A 14 8.16 -4.81 -34.51
N ILE A 15 8.13 -6.00 -35.11
CA ILE A 15 8.44 -7.26 -34.44
C ILE A 15 9.91 -7.61 -34.70
N SER A 16 10.70 -7.72 -33.63
CA SER A 16 12.04 -8.33 -33.67
C SER A 16 12.06 -9.82 -33.29
N SER A 17 10.93 -10.49 -33.03
CA SER A 17 10.88 -11.91 -32.63
C SER A 17 9.47 -12.54 -32.81
N PRO A 18 9.30 -13.85 -33.04
CA PRO A 18 8.11 -14.41 -33.70
C PRO A 18 6.83 -14.17 -32.89
N TYR A 19 5.84 -13.52 -33.52
CA TYR A 19 4.39 -13.55 -33.24
C TYR A 19 3.91 -13.71 -31.78
N ARG A 20 4.58 -13.07 -30.82
CA ARG A 20 4.21 -13.12 -29.40
C ARG A 20 3.32 -11.96 -29.02
N TYR A 21 2.29 -12.25 -28.24
CA TYR A 21 1.35 -11.24 -27.74
C TYR A 21 2.07 -10.19 -26.87
N GLU A 22 3.08 -10.62 -26.12
CA GLU A 22 3.91 -9.77 -25.27
C GLU A 22 4.80 -8.79 -26.06
N ALA A 23 5.00 -9.05 -27.35
CA ALA A 23 5.80 -8.20 -28.25
C ALA A 23 4.97 -7.14 -28.98
N LEU A 24 3.65 -7.09 -28.75
CA LEU A 24 2.77 -6.06 -29.30
C LEU A 24 2.82 -4.82 -28.42
N ILE A 25 3.45 -3.77 -28.93
CA ILE A 25 3.60 -2.49 -28.24
C ILE A 25 2.92 -1.40 -29.07
N PRO A 26 2.15 -0.48 -28.44
CA PRO A 26 1.59 0.68 -29.13
C PRO A 26 2.67 1.53 -29.79
N GLY A 27 2.47 1.87 -31.07
CA GLY A 27 3.33 2.80 -31.79
C GLY A 27 3.10 4.24 -31.33
N ASN A 28 4.13 5.08 -31.47
CA ASN A 28 4.07 6.50 -31.18
C ASN A 28 3.39 7.24 -32.36
N THR A 29 2.48 8.16 -32.04
CA THR A 29 1.77 9.02 -33.01
C THR A 29 2.68 10.00 -33.75
N GLU A 30 3.90 10.23 -33.26
CA GLU A 30 4.90 11.08 -33.90
C GLU A 30 5.76 10.31 -34.94
N LEU A 31 5.78 8.99 -34.87
CA LEU A 31 6.63 8.13 -35.69
C LEU A 31 5.78 7.34 -36.69
N VAL A 32 5.21 8.05 -37.66
CA VAL A 32 4.27 7.52 -38.65
C VAL A 32 4.84 7.60 -40.06
N VAL A 33 4.63 6.53 -40.85
CA VAL A 33 5.00 6.47 -42.27
C VAL A 33 3.81 5.98 -43.08
N GLU A 34 3.56 6.62 -44.23
CA GLU A 34 2.60 6.13 -45.22
C GLU A 34 3.28 5.18 -46.22
N TYR A 35 2.70 4.01 -46.44
CA TYR A 35 3.13 3.06 -47.47
C TYR A 35 1.93 2.34 -48.09
N ARG A 36 1.77 2.40 -49.42
CA ARG A 36 0.64 1.81 -50.16
C ARG A 36 -0.73 2.20 -49.57
N GLU A 37 -0.94 3.50 -49.37
CA GLU A 37 -2.19 4.08 -48.84
C GLU A 37 -2.55 3.58 -47.41
N LYS A 38 -1.55 3.05 -46.68
CA LYS A 38 -1.70 2.62 -45.28
C LYS A 38 -0.71 3.36 -44.41
N LEU A 39 -1.18 3.84 -43.26
CA LEU A 39 -0.35 4.47 -42.24
C LEU A 39 0.22 3.41 -41.30
N TYR A 40 1.52 3.51 -41.04
CA TYR A 40 2.27 2.64 -40.14
C TYR A 40 2.86 3.44 -38.97
N CYS A 41 2.43 3.15 -37.73
CA CYS A 41 2.95 3.75 -36.49
C CYS A 41 4.07 2.86 -35.88
N PHE A 42 5.17 3.45 -35.41
CA PHE A 42 6.32 2.74 -34.84
C PHE A 42 6.61 3.18 -33.40
N GLU A 43 7.13 2.27 -32.57
CA GLU A 43 7.55 2.59 -31.20
C GLU A 43 8.81 3.48 -31.16
N ASP A 44 9.82 3.13 -31.96
CA ASP A 44 11.12 3.80 -31.99
C ASP A 44 11.55 4.17 -33.41
N LEU A 45 12.41 5.19 -33.53
CA LEU A 45 13.04 5.60 -34.80
C LEU A 45 13.80 4.44 -35.48
N ASN A 46 14.45 3.58 -34.70
CA ASN A 46 15.16 2.42 -35.23
C ASN A 46 14.24 1.44 -35.97
N LYS A 47 13.00 1.31 -35.49
CA LYS A 47 11.97 0.41 -36.02
C LYS A 47 11.36 1.01 -37.29
N LEU A 48 11.14 2.32 -37.28
CA LEU A 48 10.76 3.10 -38.47
C LEU A 48 11.82 2.98 -39.58
N HIS A 49 13.10 3.23 -39.27
CA HIS A 49 14.17 3.13 -40.27
C HIS A 49 14.32 1.72 -40.85
N LYS A 50 14.15 0.67 -40.03
CA LYS A 50 14.17 -0.71 -40.51
C LYS A 50 13.00 -1.02 -41.46
N PHE A 51 11.82 -0.45 -41.21
CA PHE A 51 10.69 -0.54 -42.13
C PHE A 51 10.98 0.20 -43.45
N MET A 52 11.48 1.43 -43.38
CA MET A 52 11.82 2.25 -44.56
C MET A 52 12.85 1.57 -45.47
N ARG A 53 13.78 0.79 -44.91
CA ARG A 53 14.78 0.03 -45.69
C ARG A 53 14.20 -1.17 -46.45
N LEU A 54 13.17 -1.82 -45.91
CA LEU A 54 12.61 -3.04 -46.52
C LEU A 54 11.11 -3.18 -46.20
N PRO A 55 10.25 -2.32 -46.76
CA PRO A 55 8.83 -2.29 -46.43
C PRO A 55 8.09 -3.56 -46.89
N GLU A 56 8.55 -4.20 -47.96
CA GLU A 56 7.97 -5.45 -48.52
C GLU A 56 7.94 -6.61 -47.52
N LYS A 57 8.87 -6.65 -46.57
CA LYS A 57 8.92 -7.71 -45.55
C LYS A 57 7.84 -7.57 -44.48
N TYR A 58 7.36 -6.35 -44.26
CA TYR A 58 6.56 -6.00 -43.09
C TYR A 58 5.10 -5.62 -43.43
N TYR A 59 4.81 -5.19 -44.66
CA TYR A 59 3.49 -4.64 -45.01
C TYR A 59 2.33 -5.63 -44.89
N ASN A 60 2.54 -6.93 -45.15
CA ASN A 60 1.49 -7.95 -45.17
C ASN A 60 1.31 -8.69 -43.82
N LEU A 61 1.84 -8.11 -42.75
CA LEU A 61 1.81 -8.73 -41.44
C LEU A 61 0.46 -8.50 -40.73
N LYS A 62 -0.38 -9.54 -40.61
CA LYS A 62 -1.70 -9.48 -39.96
C LYS A 62 -1.63 -9.49 -38.43
N LEU A 63 -2.35 -8.59 -37.78
CA LEU A 63 -2.45 -8.52 -36.32
C LEU A 63 -3.23 -9.72 -35.76
N PRO A 64 -2.85 -10.24 -34.57
CA PRO A 64 -3.70 -11.17 -33.84
C PRO A 64 -5.06 -10.52 -33.53
N HIS A 65 -6.12 -11.33 -33.48
CA HIS A 65 -7.47 -10.85 -33.20
C HIS A 65 -7.60 -10.20 -31.82
N LYS A 66 -6.81 -10.65 -30.84
CA LYS A 66 -6.73 -10.05 -29.50
C LYS A 66 -5.53 -9.11 -29.45
N LEU A 67 -5.80 -7.83 -29.19
CA LEU A 67 -4.77 -6.82 -28.95
C LEU A 67 -4.65 -6.57 -27.45
N PRO A 68 -3.44 -6.25 -26.96
CA PRO A 68 -3.27 -5.78 -25.60
C PRO A 68 -4.11 -4.52 -25.38
N HIS A 69 -4.81 -4.48 -24.25
CA HIS A 69 -5.55 -3.29 -23.84
C HIS A 69 -4.57 -2.13 -23.67
N ARG A 70 -4.98 -0.93 -24.09
CA ARG A 70 -4.22 0.29 -23.83
C ARG A 70 -4.12 0.46 -22.31
N LYS A 71 -2.89 0.52 -21.81
CA LYS A 71 -2.62 0.80 -20.39
C LYS A 71 -2.68 2.30 -20.18
N ASP A 72 -3.86 2.89 -20.35
CA ASP A 72 -4.03 4.28 -20.01
C ASP A 72 -3.86 4.40 -18.48
N PRO A 73 -3.05 5.34 -17.99
CA PRO A 73 -2.83 5.50 -16.55
C PRO A 73 -4.14 5.89 -15.88
N LEU A 74 -4.79 4.92 -15.25
CA LEU A 74 -6.00 5.15 -14.46
C LEU A 74 -5.62 5.86 -13.17
N MET A 75 -6.22 7.03 -12.93
CA MET A 75 -6.09 7.72 -11.66
C MET A 75 -6.77 6.90 -10.58
N VAL A 76 -6.10 6.65 -9.45
CA VAL A 76 -6.69 5.90 -8.32
C VAL A 76 -7.96 6.59 -7.80
N THR A 77 -8.03 7.92 -7.89
CA THR A 77 -9.19 8.73 -7.48
C THR A 77 -10.41 8.60 -8.38
N SER A 78 -10.26 8.09 -9.63
CA SER A 78 -11.39 7.86 -10.53
C SER A 78 -11.98 6.45 -10.38
N LEU A 79 -11.43 5.61 -9.50
CA LEU A 79 -11.95 4.28 -9.25
C LEU A 79 -13.26 4.31 -8.45
N PRO A 80 -14.16 3.33 -8.64
CA PRO A 80 -15.27 3.09 -7.73
C PRO A 80 -14.79 2.92 -6.28
N MET A 81 -15.67 3.19 -5.32
CA MET A 81 -15.33 3.20 -3.88
C MET A 81 -14.55 1.97 -3.41
N LEU A 82 -14.97 0.77 -3.81
CA LEU A 82 -14.28 -0.48 -3.46
C LEU A 82 -12.82 -0.49 -3.97
N GLY A 83 -12.62 -0.19 -5.26
CA GLY A 83 -11.29 -0.15 -5.87
C GLY A 83 -10.42 0.95 -5.27
N TYR A 84 -10.99 2.12 -4.97
CA TYR A 84 -10.28 3.19 -4.28
C TYR A 84 -9.78 2.73 -2.90
N MET A 85 -10.65 2.13 -2.08
CA MET A 85 -10.27 1.65 -0.74
C MET A 85 -9.25 0.52 -0.81
N GLU A 86 -9.40 -0.41 -1.75
CA GLU A 86 -8.48 -1.51 -1.94
C GLU A 86 -7.07 -1.00 -2.30
N GLN A 87 -6.97 -0.05 -3.23
CA GLN A 87 -5.69 0.49 -3.67
C GLN A 87 -5.04 1.43 -2.64
N THR A 88 -5.83 2.10 -1.79
CA THR A 88 -5.30 3.13 -0.87
C THR A 88 -5.12 2.68 0.57
N LEU A 89 -6.03 1.85 1.10
CA LEU A 89 -6.09 1.52 2.53
C LEU A 89 -5.80 0.05 2.84
N SER A 90 -6.03 -0.87 1.88
CA SER A 90 -5.95 -2.31 2.12
C SER A 90 -4.65 -2.74 2.78
N THR A 91 -3.52 -2.28 2.25
CA THR A 91 -2.20 -2.66 2.76
C THR A 91 -1.95 -2.14 4.18
N ALA A 92 -2.39 -0.92 4.48
CA ALA A 92 -2.21 -0.29 5.79
C ALA A 92 -3.10 -0.95 6.86
N ILE A 93 -4.37 -1.19 6.54
CA ILE A 93 -5.33 -1.86 7.44
C ILE A 93 -4.90 -3.30 7.68
N THR A 94 -4.56 -4.05 6.63
CA THR A 94 -4.10 -5.44 6.75
C THR A 94 -2.90 -5.52 7.71
N LYS A 95 -1.89 -4.68 7.52
CA LYS A 95 -0.72 -4.65 8.42
C LYS A 95 -1.10 -4.33 9.87
N ALA A 96 -1.94 -3.33 10.10
CA ALA A 96 -2.37 -2.95 11.44
C ALA A 96 -3.17 -4.06 12.13
N MET A 97 -4.07 -4.73 11.40
CA MET A 97 -4.87 -5.84 11.91
C MET A 97 -4.01 -7.08 12.18
N THR A 98 -3.05 -7.41 11.29
CA THR A 98 -2.09 -8.48 11.52
C THR A 98 -1.25 -8.22 12.77
N ALA A 99 -0.71 -7.01 12.93
CA ALA A 99 0.06 -6.64 14.11
C ALA A 99 -0.78 -6.75 15.39
N ALA A 100 -2.02 -6.24 15.38
CA ALA A 100 -2.94 -6.37 16.50
C ALA A 100 -3.27 -7.82 16.84
N GLY A 101 -3.44 -8.69 15.84
CA GLY A 101 -3.72 -10.12 16.03
C GLY A 101 -2.55 -10.91 16.61
N LEU A 102 -1.31 -10.52 16.27
CA LEU A 102 -0.10 -11.13 16.82
C LEU A 102 0.16 -10.66 18.25
N PHE A 103 0.03 -9.35 18.51
CA PHE A 103 0.31 -8.76 19.82
C PHE A 103 -0.82 -8.98 20.84
N LYS A 104 -2.08 -9.04 20.39
CA LYS A 104 -3.29 -9.20 21.21
C LYS A 104 -3.38 -8.14 22.33
N PRO A 105 -3.50 -6.86 21.97
CA PRO A 105 -3.43 -5.76 22.93
C PRO A 105 -4.55 -5.84 23.96
N LYS A 106 -4.17 -5.91 25.24
CA LYS A 106 -5.05 -5.68 26.37
C LYS A 106 -4.46 -4.57 27.22
N PHE A 107 -5.01 -3.37 27.09
CA PHE A 107 -4.57 -2.24 27.90
C PHE A 107 -5.22 -2.32 29.31
N PRO A 108 -4.52 -1.90 30.38
CA PRO A 108 -5.09 -1.79 31.71
C PRO A 108 -6.43 -1.02 31.71
N PHE A 109 -7.42 -1.51 32.46
CA PHE A 109 -8.75 -0.89 32.64
C PHE A 109 -9.61 -0.66 31.37
N LEU A 110 -9.13 -0.98 30.17
CA LEU A 110 -9.91 -0.89 28.93
C LEU A 110 -10.46 -2.23 28.49
N SER A 111 -11.57 -2.24 27.75
CA SER A 111 -12.02 -3.47 27.10
C SER A 111 -11.02 -3.94 26.03
N VAL A 112 -11.04 -5.23 25.69
CA VAL A 112 -10.21 -5.81 24.62
C VAL A 112 -10.47 -5.06 23.31
N SER A 113 -11.74 -4.82 22.98
CA SER A 113 -12.13 -4.12 21.76
C SER A 113 -11.59 -2.69 21.71
N ARG A 114 -11.69 -1.93 22.82
CA ARG A 114 -11.12 -0.57 22.88
C ARG A 114 -9.60 -0.57 22.76
N SER A 115 -8.93 -1.52 23.43
CA SER A 115 -7.46 -1.67 23.35
C SER A 115 -7.00 -1.94 21.92
N ALA A 116 -7.68 -2.85 21.22
CA ALA A 116 -7.40 -3.16 19.82
C ALA A 116 -7.63 -1.97 18.88
N LEU A 117 -8.71 -1.20 19.08
CA LEU A 117 -8.99 -0.01 18.28
C LEU A 117 -7.89 1.05 18.42
N ILE A 118 -7.44 1.32 19.64
CA ILE A 118 -6.36 2.29 19.90
C ILE A 118 -5.05 1.81 19.27
N TYR A 119 -4.74 0.52 19.43
CA TYR A 119 -3.55 -0.08 18.84
C TYR A 119 -3.52 0.08 17.31
N VAL A 120 -4.63 -0.26 16.65
CA VAL A 120 -4.79 -0.09 15.19
C VAL A 120 -4.65 1.37 14.80
N ALA A 121 -5.26 2.30 15.54
CA ALA A 121 -5.15 3.73 15.27
C ALA A 121 -3.71 4.24 15.38
N PHE A 122 -2.97 3.86 16.42
CA PHE A 122 -1.55 4.19 16.55
C PHE A 122 -0.71 3.58 15.45
N HIS A 123 -0.94 2.32 15.09
CA HIS A 123 -0.24 1.68 13.99
C HIS A 123 -0.47 2.42 12.66
N LEU A 124 -1.71 2.78 12.34
CA LEU A 124 -2.02 3.56 11.12
C LEU A 124 -1.29 4.91 11.12
N LYS A 125 -1.25 5.63 12.24
CA LYS A 125 -0.55 6.93 12.32
C LYS A 125 0.97 6.80 12.30
N ALA A 126 1.53 5.78 12.95
CA ALA A 126 2.97 5.54 13.05
C ALA A 126 3.61 5.16 11.71
N TYR A 127 2.87 4.47 10.84
CA TYR A 127 3.36 3.92 9.58
C TYR A 127 2.75 4.56 8.32
N ASN A 128 2.03 5.68 8.45
CA ASN A 128 1.52 6.40 7.28
C ASN A 128 2.66 7.12 6.53
N PRO A 129 2.99 6.73 5.27
CA PRO A 129 4.06 7.36 4.50
C PRO A 129 3.75 8.81 4.11
N LYS A 130 2.47 9.19 4.08
CA LYS A 130 2.01 10.56 3.75
C LYS A 130 2.11 11.52 4.95
N SER A 131 2.28 11.02 6.17
CA SER A 131 2.48 11.85 7.36
C SER A 131 3.91 12.40 7.41
N SER A 132 4.13 13.51 8.12
CA SER A 132 5.49 14.02 8.35
C SER A 132 6.33 13.07 9.21
N ASP A 133 7.66 13.14 9.09
CA ASP A 133 8.57 12.33 9.90
C ASP A 133 8.40 12.54 11.41
N TYR A 134 8.16 13.79 11.80
CA TYR A 134 7.88 14.14 13.19
C TYR A 134 6.65 13.40 13.71
N VAL A 135 5.55 13.42 12.95
CA VAL A 135 4.29 12.75 13.31
C VAL A 135 4.51 11.23 13.41
N ARG A 136 5.17 10.61 12.43
CA ARG A 136 5.47 9.18 12.47
C ARG A 136 6.29 8.80 13.70
N LYS A 137 7.35 9.55 14.02
CA LYS A 137 8.19 9.32 15.21
C LYS A 137 7.39 9.47 16.51
N LYS A 138 6.53 10.50 16.60
CA LYS A 138 5.63 10.71 17.74
C LYS A 138 4.72 9.51 17.98
N TYR A 139 4.06 9.00 16.94
CA TYR A 139 3.14 7.86 17.11
C TYR A 139 3.83 6.51 17.26
N LYS A 140 5.05 6.33 16.72
CA LYS A 140 5.87 5.16 17.04
C LYS A 140 6.19 5.09 18.54
N ARG A 141 6.55 6.22 19.16
CA ARG A 141 6.78 6.30 20.61
C ARG A 141 5.51 6.02 21.41
N LYS A 142 4.37 6.60 21.01
CA LYS A 142 3.07 6.33 21.64
C LYS A 142 2.68 4.85 21.53
N LEU A 143 2.92 4.22 20.38
CA LEU A 143 2.64 2.80 20.15
C LEU A 143 3.51 1.92 21.06
N GLN A 144 4.82 2.21 21.13
CA GLN A 144 5.74 1.48 22.01
C GLN A 144 5.32 1.60 23.49
N GLN A 145 5.03 2.81 23.96
CA GLN A 145 4.53 3.02 25.33
C GLN A 145 3.22 2.26 25.58
N PHE A 146 2.32 2.24 24.60
CA PHE A 146 1.09 1.48 24.71
C PHE A 146 1.35 -0.03 24.85
N GLU A 147 2.29 -0.57 24.07
CA GLU A 147 2.72 -1.97 24.17
C GLU A 147 3.33 -2.29 25.56
N GLU A 148 4.22 -1.43 26.05
CA GLU A 148 4.83 -1.54 27.39
C GLU A 148 3.77 -1.56 28.50
N HIS A 149 2.73 -0.72 28.40
CA HIS A 149 1.62 -0.71 29.35
C HIS A 149 0.74 -1.97 29.26
N CYS A 150 0.55 -2.54 28.06
CA CYS A 150 -0.17 -3.81 27.90
C CYS A 150 0.56 -4.96 28.60
N GLU A 151 1.89 -4.98 28.55
CA GLU A 151 2.72 -6.00 29.19
C GLU A 151 2.64 -5.98 30.73
N LEU A 152 2.26 -4.84 31.34
CA LEU A 152 2.09 -4.73 32.79
C LEU A 152 1.09 -5.77 33.34
N ILE A 153 0.02 -6.08 32.62
CA ILE A 153 -0.97 -7.07 33.06
C ILE A 153 -0.33 -8.46 33.18
N ALA A 154 0.40 -8.88 32.15
CA ALA A 154 1.07 -10.17 32.13
C ALA A 154 2.19 -10.23 33.18
N TYR A 155 2.97 -9.16 33.28
CA TYR A 155 4.04 -9.04 34.26
C TYR A 155 3.50 -9.14 35.70
N LEU A 156 2.51 -8.34 36.04
CA LEU A 156 1.93 -8.33 37.38
C LEU A 156 1.21 -9.65 37.68
N GLY A 157 0.50 -10.23 36.71
CA GLY A 157 -0.12 -11.54 36.87
C GLY A 157 0.86 -12.66 37.23
N ASN A 158 2.08 -12.61 36.69
CA ASN A 158 3.13 -13.61 36.95
C ASN A 158 3.92 -13.34 38.24
N ASN A 159 4.09 -12.07 38.63
CA ASN A 159 4.95 -11.68 39.75
C ASN A 159 4.18 -11.35 41.04
N MET A 160 2.87 -11.11 40.96
CA MET A 160 2.04 -10.95 42.15
C MET A 160 1.79 -12.31 42.80
N SER A 161 2.44 -12.54 43.94
CA SER A 161 2.14 -13.69 44.79
C SER A 161 0.91 -13.41 45.65
N GLN A 162 0.12 -14.44 45.93
CA GLN A 162 -0.92 -14.38 46.96
C GLN A 162 -0.35 -14.16 48.37
N ARG A 163 0.93 -14.52 48.58
CA ARG A 163 1.63 -14.30 49.85
C ARG A 163 2.40 -12.99 49.79
N TYR A 164 2.28 -12.22 50.86
CA TYR A 164 3.08 -11.00 51.02
C TYR A 164 4.57 -11.32 50.97
N ARG A 165 5.33 -10.49 50.25
CA ARG A 165 6.79 -10.49 50.21
C ARG A 165 7.29 -9.13 50.68
N GLU A 166 8.34 -9.13 51.50
CA GLU A 166 8.98 -7.89 51.92
C GLU A 166 9.57 -7.13 50.73
N PRO A 167 9.66 -5.80 50.77
CA PRO A 167 10.17 -5.00 49.65
C PRO A 167 11.54 -5.44 49.13
N GLY A 168 12.43 -5.94 50.00
CA GLY A 168 13.75 -6.43 49.62
C GLY A 168 13.77 -7.75 48.83
N GLU A 169 12.69 -8.54 48.89
CA GLU A 169 12.57 -9.83 48.19
C GLU A 169 11.79 -9.72 46.87
N ARG A 170 11.28 -8.52 46.56
CA ARG A 170 10.56 -8.25 45.31
C ARG A 170 11.53 -8.01 44.16
N PRO A 171 11.12 -8.30 42.91
CA PRO A 171 11.87 -7.86 41.75
C PRO A 171 12.12 -6.34 41.79
N ILE A 172 13.31 -5.91 41.35
CA ILE A 172 13.81 -4.52 41.49
C ILE A 172 12.84 -3.46 40.91
N ASP A 173 12.11 -3.78 39.85
CA ASP A 173 11.18 -2.86 39.16
C ASP A 173 9.69 -3.13 39.50
N PHE A 174 9.40 -4.02 40.46
CA PHE A 174 8.02 -4.44 40.74
C PHE A 174 7.15 -3.29 41.23
N ASP A 175 7.60 -2.56 42.26
CA ASP A 175 6.81 -1.49 42.88
C ASP A 175 6.56 -0.35 41.86
N HIS A 176 7.57 -0.01 41.05
CA HIS A 176 7.42 0.99 39.99
C HIS A 176 6.42 0.56 38.90
N LYS A 177 6.49 -0.69 38.42
CA LYS A 177 5.50 -1.23 37.46
C LYS A 177 4.09 -1.30 38.04
N MET A 178 3.97 -1.62 39.34
CA MET A 178 2.69 -1.64 40.04
C MET A 178 2.07 -0.25 40.14
N VAL A 179 2.85 0.76 40.57
CA VAL A 179 2.39 2.16 40.61
C VAL A 179 2.03 2.65 39.22
N THR A 180 2.83 2.33 38.21
CA THR A 180 2.53 2.67 36.80
C THR A 180 1.21 2.07 36.37
N PHE A 181 0.95 0.79 36.68
CA PHE A 181 -0.31 0.13 36.37
C PHE A 181 -1.49 0.85 37.04
N LEU A 182 -1.43 1.09 38.35
CA LEU A 182 -2.53 1.75 39.09
C LEU A 182 -2.79 3.18 38.59
N ASN A 183 -1.75 3.91 38.20
CA ASN A 183 -1.88 5.26 37.65
C ASN A 183 -2.63 5.30 36.31
N LEU A 184 -2.77 4.18 35.61
CA LEU A 184 -3.56 4.11 34.37
C LEU A 184 -5.08 4.04 34.64
N GLU A 185 -5.49 3.83 35.89
CA GLU A 185 -6.90 3.78 36.26
C GLU A 185 -7.54 5.17 36.10
N GLY A 186 -8.72 5.23 35.48
CA GLY A 186 -9.44 6.47 35.23
C GLY A 186 -8.89 7.32 34.06
N ILE A 187 -7.79 6.92 33.40
CA ILE A 187 -7.36 7.59 32.18
C ILE A 187 -8.16 7.06 30.99
N GLU A 188 -9.28 7.72 30.69
CA GLU A 188 -10.06 7.36 29.51
C GLU A 188 -9.35 7.79 28.21
N PRO A 189 -9.35 6.93 27.18
CA PRO A 189 -8.87 7.29 25.85
C PRO A 189 -9.85 8.28 25.23
N THR A 190 -9.57 9.55 25.47
CA THR A 190 -10.25 10.69 24.85
C THR A 190 -9.73 10.89 23.42
N PRO A 191 -10.42 11.64 22.56
CA PRO A 191 -9.98 11.90 21.18
C PRO A 191 -8.52 12.40 21.09
N THR A 192 -8.03 13.07 22.14
CA THR A 192 -6.64 13.55 22.30
C THR A 192 -5.58 12.45 22.28
N TRP A 193 -5.93 11.21 22.63
CA TRP A 193 -5.01 10.07 22.57
C TRP A 193 -4.60 9.79 21.14
N VAL A 194 -5.61 9.76 20.25
CA VAL A 194 -5.46 9.44 18.83
C VAL A 194 -5.21 10.70 18.00
N ALA A 195 -5.60 11.90 18.46
CA ALA A 195 -5.40 13.18 17.78
C ALA A 195 -3.92 13.52 17.55
#